data_AF-R7BI69-F1
#
_entry.id   AF-R7BI69-F1
#
_cell.length_a   1.000
_cell.length_b   1.000
_cell.length_c   1.000
_cell.angle_alpha   90.00
_cell.angle_beta   90.00
_cell.angle_gamma   90.00
#
_symmetry.space_group_name_H-M   'P 1'
#
loop_
_entity.id
_entity.type
_entity.pdbx_description
1 polymer ?
#
loop_
_entity_poly.entity_id
_entity_poly.type
_entity_poly.pdbx_seq_one_letter_code
_entity_poly.pdbx_strand_id
1 'polypeptide(L)'
;MMIGAALAGADEDIIAKFEKIGRCVGMAFQIQDDILDCTGDTALTGKPVNSDEKNNKTTYVTLFGLDKAAEEVEALSKKAEDILDSIAKGRTASVYDEDFLKEKNFLLWLIGSLVKREY
;
A
#
# COMPACT_ATOMS: atom_id res chain seq x y z
N MET A 1 8.99 -1.20 -6.57
CA MET A 1 9.17 -2.60 -6.08
C MET A 1 9.80 -3.51 -7.13
N MET A 2 9.31 -3.55 -8.38
CA MET A 2 9.86 -4.40 -9.45
C MET A 2 11.37 -4.23 -9.70
N ILE A 3 11.86 -2.98 -9.74
CA ILE A 3 13.29 -2.69 -9.93
C ILE A 3 14.15 -3.40 -8.88
N GLY A 4 13.72 -3.41 -7.61
CA GLY A 4 14.43 -4.11 -6.53
C GLY A 4 14.45 -5.63 -6.75
N ALA A 5 13.32 -6.23 -7.12
CA ALA A 5 13.24 -7.65 -7.41
C ALA A 5 14.13 -8.05 -8.61
N ALA A 6 14.11 -7.25 -9.67
CA ALA A 6 14.94 -7.48 -10.86
C ALA A 6 16.44 -7.36 -10.56
N LEU A 7 16.85 -6.32 -9.80
CA LEU A 7 18.25 -6.15 -9.40
C LEU A 7 18.75 -7.25 -8.45
N ALA A 8 17.85 -7.86 -7.68
CA ALA A 8 18.16 -9.02 -6.84
C ALA A 8 18.24 -10.34 -7.63
N GLY A 9 18.01 -10.32 -8.95
CA GLY A 9 18.05 -11.51 -9.79
C GLY A 9 16.86 -12.45 -9.62
N ALA A 10 15.70 -11.93 -9.18
CA ALA A 10 14.48 -12.71 -9.06
C ALA A 10 13.97 -13.17 -10.43
N ASP A 11 13.30 -14.33 -10.46
CA ASP A 11 12.62 -14.82 -11.66
C ASP A 11 11.39 -13.97 -12.05
N GLU A 12 10.88 -14.18 -13.26
CA GLU A 12 9.74 -13.43 -13.79
C GLU A 12 8.47 -13.59 -12.94
N ASP A 13 8.25 -14.76 -12.33
CA ASP A 13 7.08 -15.02 -11.47
C ASP A 13 7.14 -14.18 -10.20
N ILE A 14 8.32 -14.07 -9.57
CA ILE A 14 8.53 -13.23 -8.39
C ILE A 14 8.45 -11.75 -8.76
N ILE A 15 9.03 -11.33 -9.89
CA ILE A 15 8.92 -9.94 -10.37
C ILE A 15 7.44 -9.56 -10.59
N ALA A 16 6.66 -10.43 -11.24
CA ALA A 16 5.23 -10.22 -11.45
C ALA A 16 4.43 -10.15 -10.14
N LYS A 17 4.83 -10.91 -9.11
CA LYS A 17 4.25 -10.78 -7.77
C LYS A 17 4.58 -9.42 -7.14
N PHE A 18 5.83 -8.95 -7.25
CA PHE A 18 6.22 -7.62 -6.76
C PHE A 18 5.56 -6.46 -7.52
N GLU A 19 5.26 -6.63 -8.80
CA GLU A 19 4.41 -5.71 -9.55
C GLU A 19 3.01 -5.62 -8.94
N LYS A 20 2.37 -6.77 -8.68
CA LYS A 20 1.04 -6.82 -8.06
C LYS A 20 1.02 -6.19 -6.67
N ILE A 21 2.05 -6.46 -5.85
CA ILE A 21 2.21 -5.80 -4.53
C ILE A 21 2.30 -4.29 -4.73
N GLY A 22 3.18 -3.81 -5.62
CA GLY A 22 3.35 -2.39 -5.90
C GLY A 22 2.06 -1.71 -6.38
N ARG A 23 1.26 -2.39 -7.21
CA ARG A 23 -0.05 -1.89 -7.66
C ARG A 23 -1.05 -1.78 -6.51
N CYS A 24 -1.14 -2.79 -5.65
CA CYS A 24 -2.06 -2.77 -4.51
C CYS A 24 -1.69 -1.64 -3.53
N VAL A 25 -0.40 -1.55 -3.16
CA VAL A 25 0.11 -0.49 -2.28
C VAL A 25 -0.11 0.89 -2.89
N GLY A 26 0.21 1.07 -4.18
CA GLY A 26 0.05 2.36 -4.86
C GLY A 26 -1.40 2.82 -4.96
N MET A 27 -2.36 1.91 -5.15
CA MET A 27 -3.78 2.25 -5.13
C MET A 27 -4.27 2.55 -3.72
N ALA A 28 -3.93 1.72 -2.73
CA ALA A 28 -4.28 1.95 -1.33
C ALA A 28 -3.74 3.30 -0.82
N PHE A 29 -2.51 3.65 -1.19
CA PHE A 29 -1.90 4.94 -0.88
C PHE A 29 -2.72 6.12 -1.41
N GLN A 30 -3.17 6.05 -2.67
CA GLN A 30 -3.97 7.12 -3.28
C GLN A 30 -5.34 7.26 -2.62
N ILE A 31 -6.02 6.14 -2.36
CA ILE A 31 -7.34 6.18 -1.69
C ILE A 31 -7.21 6.71 -0.27
N GLN A 32 -6.14 6.33 0.46
CA GLN A 32 -5.87 6.90 1.78
C GLN A 32 -5.61 8.42 1.69
N ASP A 33 -4.87 8.90 0.70
CA ASP A 33 -4.61 10.33 0.50
C ASP A 33 -5.94 11.08 0.26
N ASP A 34 -6.83 10.53 -0.58
CA ASP A 34 -8.18 11.07 -0.79
C ASP A 34 -9.02 11.10 0.51
N ILE A 35 -8.91 10.07 1.36
CA ILE A 35 -9.57 10.04 2.68
C ILE A 35 -9.01 11.17 3.56
N LEU A 36 -7.70 11.28 3.67
CA LEU A 36 -7.03 12.28 4.50
C LEU A 36 -7.31 13.71 4.02
N ASP A 37 -7.40 13.94 2.71
CA ASP A 37 -7.79 15.24 2.15
C ASP A 37 -9.26 15.59 2.46
N CYS A 38 -10.13 14.58 2.60
CA CYS A 38 -11.54 14.77 2.96
C CYS A 38 -11.76 14.93 4.47
N THR A 39 -11.02 14.19 5.31
CA THR A 39 -11.22 14.17 6.77
C THR A 39 -10.23 15.01 7.55
N GLY A 40 -9.11 15.40 6.95
CA GLY A 40 -8.01 16.07 7.62
C GLY A 40 -8.38 17.48 8.07
N ASP A 41 -7.97 17.84 9.29
CA ASP A 41 -8.14 19.20 9.81
C ASP A 41 -7.26 20.17 9.00
N THR A 42 -7.86 21.27 8.54
CA THR A 42 -7.20 22.43 7.91
C THR A 42 -5.88 22.82 8.59
N ALA A 43 -5.81 22.67 9.92
CA ALA A 43 -4.67 23.06 10.73
C ALA A 43 -3.44 22.14 10.56
N LEU A 44 -3.63 20.87 10.21
CA LEU A 44 -2.56 19.86 10.08
C LEU A 44 -2.08 19.70 8.63
N THR A 45 -3.00 19.81 7.66
CA THR A 45 -2.70 19.61 6.23
C THR A 45 -2.05 20.82 5.57
N GLY A 46 -2.12 22.00 6.19
CA GLY A 46 -1.61 23.27 5.63
C GLY A 46 -2.38 23.74 4.38
N LYS A 47 -3.47 23.04 4.02
CA LYS A 47 -4.36 23.34 2.90
C LYS A 47 -5.79 23.53 3.42
N PRO A 48 -6.60 24.41 2.81
CA PRO A 48 -8.01 24.50 3.17
C PRO A 48 -8.72 23.14 2.97
N VAL A 49 -9.46 22.67 3.96
CA VAL A 49 -10.40 21.54 3.87
C VAL A 49 -11.30 21.80 2.66
N ASN A 50 -11.54 20.79 1.83
CA ASN A 50 -12.26 20.88 0.56
C ASN A 50 -11.53 21.62 -0.59
N SER A 51 -10.20 21.61 -0.67
CA SER A 51 -9.52 22.08 -1.89
C SER A 51 -9.95 21.32 -3.15
N ASP A 52 -10.40 20.06 -2.98
CA ASP A 52 -10.78 19.17 -4.09
C ASP A 52 -12.24 19.32 -4.53
N GLU A 53 -13.18 19.73 -3.65
CA GLU A 53 -14.54 20.10 -4.08
C GLU A 53 -14.52 21.32 -5.02
N LYS A 54 -13.56 22.23 -4.84
CA LYS A 54 -13.39 23.39 -5.74
C LYS A 54 -12.89 23.03 -7.14
N ASN A 55 -12.37 21.81 -7.36
CA ASN A 55 -11.76 21.40 -8.62
C ASN A 55 -12.57 20.35 -9.42
N ASN A 56 -13.81 20.02 -9.04
CA ASN A 56 -14.60 18.95 -9.67
C ASN A 56 -13.82 17.63 -9.82
N LYS A 57 -12.89 17.36 -8.89
CA LYS A 57 -12.00 16.21 -9.00
C LYS A 57 -12.74 15.00 -8.47
N THR A 58 -13.01 14.04 -9.33
CA THR A 58 -13.64 12.78 -8.95
C THR A 58 -12.61 11.91 -8.23
N THR A 59 -12.73 11.79 -6.91
CA THR A 59 -11.89 10.95 -6.04
C THR A 59 -12.64 9.67 -5.63
N TYR A 60 -11.92 8.67 -5.10
CA TYR A 60 -12.58 7.42 -4.69
C TYR A 60 -13.63 7.66 -3.59
N VAL A 61 -13.32 8.56 -2.65
CA VAL A 61 -14.22 8.98 -1.57
C VAL A 61 -15.47 9.65 -2.12
N THR A 62 -15.36 10.56 -3.10
CA THR A 62 -16.54 11.22 -3.69
C THR A 62 -17.46 10.26 -4.45
N LEU A 63 -16.92 9.18 -5.00
CA LEU A 63 -17.69 8.19 -5.76
C LEU A 63 -18.37 7.13 -4.87
N PHE A 64 -17.68 6.68 -3.83
CA PHE A 64 -18.09 5.50 -3.07
C PHE A 64 -18.38 5.78 -1.59
N GLY A 65 -18.00 6.95 -1.09
CA GLY A 65 -18.10 7.31 0.32
C GLY A 65 -16.87 6.86 1.14
N LEU A 66 -16.71 7.46 2.32
CA LEU A 66 -15.58 7.23 3.22
C LEU A 66 -15.48 5.77 3.68
N ASP A 67 -16.60 5.15 4.07
CA ASP A 67 -16.61 3.77 4.58
C ASP A 67 -16.06 2.79 3.54
N LYS A 68 -16.54 2.89 2.29
CA LYS A 68 -16.06 2.04 1.19
C LYS A 68 -14.63 2.33 0.80
N ALA A 69 -14.19 3.58 0.90
CA ALA A 69 -12.80 3.95 0.67
C ALA A 69 -11.88 3.28 1.70
N ALA A 70 -12.25 3.32 2.98
CA ALA A 70 -11.50 2.67 4.05
C ALA A 70 -11.47 1.13 3.91
N GLU A 71 -12.60 0.51 3.56
CA GLU A 71 -12.68 -0.93 3.27
C GLU A 71 -11.75 -1.33 2.11
N GLU A 72 -11.72 -0.55 1.03
CA GLU A 72 -10.87 -0.82 -0.14
C GLU A 72 -9.39 -0.69 0.21
N VAL A 73 -9.03 0.31 1.02
CA VAL A 73 -7.67 0.49 1.55
C VAL A 73 -7.22 -0.74 2.34
N GLU A 74 -8.08 -1.26 3.23
CA GLU A 74 -7.78 -2.48 4.00
C GLU A 74 -7.65 -3.69 3.08
N ALA A 75 -8.58 -3.87 2.14
CA ALA A 75 -8.59 -5.00 1.21
C ALA A 75 -7.32 -5.04 0.33
N LEU A 76 -6.91 -3.89 -0.22
CA LEU A 76 -5.70 -3.77 -1.03
C LEU A 76 -4.43 -4.00 -0.20
N SER A 77 -4.39 -3.49 1.03
CA SER A 77 -3.26 -3.72 1.94
C SER A 77 -3.10 -5.20 2.26
N LYS A 78 -4.19 -5.85 2.67
CA LYS A 78 -4.20 -7.28 2.97
C LYS A 78 -3.79 -8.13 1.77
N LYS A 79 -4.27 -7.76 0.57
CA LYS A 79 -3.86 -8.43 -0.67
C LYS A 79 -2.36 -8.31 -0.94
N ALA A 80 -1.77 -7.15 -0.65
CA ALA A 80 -0.32 -6.96 -0.79
C ALA A 80 0.47 -7.84 0.20
N GLU A 81 0.02 -7.90 1.46
CA GLU A 81 0.59 -8.76 2.50
C GLU A 81 0.49 -10.25 2.15
N ASP A 82 -0.68 -10.71 1.69
CA ASP A 82 -0.92 -12.10 1.29
C ASP A 82 0.00 -12.53 0.12
N ILE A 83 0.21 -11.65 -0.86
CA ILE A 83 1.13 -11.91 -1.97
C ILE A 83 2.58 -12.01 -1.45
N LEU A 84 3.00 -11.11 -0.57
CA LEU A 84 4.33 -11.16 0.04
C LEU A 84 4.55 -12.45 0.84
N ASP A 85 3.54 -12.87 1.60
CA ASP A 85 3.55 -14.14 2.33
C ASP A 85 3.64 -15.35 1.40
N SER A 86 2.99 -15.30 0.23
CA SER A 86 3.09 -16.36 -0.78
C SER A 86 4.50 -16.48 -1.38
N ILE A 87 5.24 -15.37 -1.47
CA ILE A 87 6.65 -15.38 -1.90
C ILE A 87 7.51 -16.06 -0.86
N ALA A 88 7.30 -15.75 0.42
CA ALA A 88 8.02 -16.37 1.53
C ALA A 88 7.79 -17.89 1.55
N LYS A 89 6.53 -18.35 1.53
CA LYS A 89 6.14 -19.78 1.59
C LYS A 89 6.72 -20.64 0.47
N GLY A 90 7.09 -20.04 -0.67
CA GLY A 90 7.76 -20.75 -1.76
C GLY A 90 9.23 -21.07 -1.48
N ARG A 91 9.84 -20.48 -0.44
CA ARG A 91 11.20 -20.81 0.02
C ARG A 91 11.17 -22.00 0.98
N THR A 92 12.18 -22.85 0.88
CA THR A 92 12.41 -23.97 1.80
C THR A 92 12.57 -23.43 3.23
N ALA A 93 11.94 -24.07 4.22
CA ALA A 93 11.95 -23.59 5.60
C ALA A 93 13.36 -23.46 6.23
N SER A 94 14.35 -24.16 5.69
CA SER A 94 15.76 -24.06 6.07
C SER A 94 16.45 -22.77 5.62
N VAL A 95 15.78 -21.91 4.83
CA VAL A 95 16.30 -20.65 4.26
C VAL A 95 15.70 -19.43 4.97
N TYR A 96 14.86 -19.62 6.00
CA TYR A 96 14.42 -18.54 6.88
C TYR A 96 15.48 -18.28 7.94
N ASP A 97 16.58 -17.64 7.56
CA ASP A 97 17.49 -17.05 8.53
C ASP A 97 16.90 -15.75 9.12
N GLU A 98 17.55 -15.24 10.18
CA GLU A 98 17.10 -14.01 10.86
C GLU A 98 17.06 -12.80 9.92
N ASP A 99 17.99 -12.72 8.97
CA ASP A 99 18.08 -11.63 8.01
C ASP A 99 16.86 -11.62 7.08
N PHE A 100 16.48 -12.78 6.54
CA PHE A 100 15.28 -12.90 5.72
C PHE A 100 14.01 -12.48 6.47
N LEU A 101 13.85 -12.93 7.72
CA LEU A 101 12.68 -12.56 8.53
C LEU A 101 12.64 -11.05 8.78
N LYS A 102 13.80 -10.43 9.03
CA LYS A 102 13.93 -8.99 9.21
C LYS A 102 13.55 -8.22 7.93
N GLU A 103 14.02 -8.66 6.77
CA GLU A 103 13.67 -8.06 5.47
C GLU A 103 12.17 -8.19 5.16
N LYS A 104 11.60 -9.37 5.38
CA LYS A 104 10.16 -9.61 5.22
C LYS A 104 9.35 -8.70 6.13
N ASN A 105 9.70 -8.63 7.41
CA ASN A 105 9.01 -7.78 8.38
C ASN A 105 9.16 -6.29 8.05
N PHE A 106 10.30 -5.87 7.51
CA PHE A 106 10.48 -4.52 6.99
C PHE A 106 9.51 -4.20 5.85
N LEU A 107 9.32 -5.12 4.90
CA LEU A 107 8.37 -4.93 3.80
C LEU A 107 6.92 -4.91 4.27
N LEU A 108 6.53 -5.77 5.22
CA LEU A 108 5.20 -5.74 5.84
C LEU A 108 4.96 -4.42 6.58
N TRP A 109 5.94 -3.99 7.37
CA TRP A 109 5.90 -2.70 8.05
C TRP A 109 5.77 -1.55 7.05
N LEU A 110 6.55 -1.56 5.97
CA LEU A 110 6.50 -0.51 4.94
C LEU A 110 5.12 -0.43 4.27
N ILE A 111 4.49 -1.58 3.94
CA ILE A 111 3.13 -1.61 3.41
C ILE A 111 2.17 -0.95 4.40
N GLY A 112 2.21 -1.36 5.66
CA GLY A 112 1.37 -0.80 6.71
C GLY A 112 1.59 0.71 6.91
N SER A 113 2.85 1.16 6.98
CA SER A 113 3.20 2.56 7.22
C SER A 113 2.92 3.48 6.04
N LEU A 114 2.92 2.96 4.80
CA LEU A 114 2.55 3.76 3.64
C LEU A 114 1.03 3.96 3.53
N VAL A 115 0.25 3.06 4.11
CA VAL A 115 -1.20 3.07 3.95
C VAL A 115 -1.92 3.59 5.20
N LYS A 116 -1.48 3.25 6.41
CA LYS A 116 -2.14 3.66 7.67
C LYS A 116 -1.52 4.94 8.23
N ARG A 117 -1.36 5.97 7.39
CA ARG A 117 -0.82 7.26 7.84
C ARG A 117 -1.92 8.07 8.49
N GLU A 118 -1.64 8.55 9.69
CA GLU A 118 -2.42 9.56 10.40
C GLU A 118 -1.59 10.86 10.44
N TYR A 119 -2.22 12.00 10.19
CA TYR A 119 -1.61 13.33 10.33
C TYR A 119 -1.99 13.96 11.66
#